data_AF-A0A920QL35-F1
#
_entry.id   AF-A0A920QL35-F1
#
_cell.length_a   1.000
_cell.length_b   1.000
_cell.length_c   1.000
_cell.angle_alpha   90.00
_cell.angle_beta   90.00
_cell.angle_gamma   90.00
#
_symmetry.space_group_name_H-M   'P 1'
#
loop_
_entity.id
_entity.type
_entity.pdbx_description
1 polymer ?
#
loop_
_entity_poly.entity_id
_entity_poly.type
_entity_poly.pdbx_seq_one_letter_code
_entity_poly.pdbx_strand_id
1 'polypeptide(L)'
;MLSEDKDEDPEIRKLADQEIQELNLQTQKMQKQIEILLLPKDPDDSRNIIIEIRAGTGGDEAALFARDLFQMYAHYSESQKWRLKLMNESKNDLGGFKEITFSIEGKGNLQ
;
A
#
# COMPACT_ATOMS: atom_id res chain seq x y z
N MET A 1 9.74 33.85 -46.51
CA MET A 1 8.50 33.48 -47.21
C MET A 1 8.72 32.11 -47.84
N LEU A 2 8.32 31.07 -47.12
CA LEU A 2 7.97 29.71 -47.56
C LEU A 2 7.47 29.00 -46.28
N SER A 3 6.14 28.93 -46.17
CA SER A 3 5.27 28.14 -45.25
C SER A 3 5.62 28.18 -43.75
N GLU A 4 4.87 28.82 -42.86
CA GLU A 4 3.47 28.51 -42.51
C GLU A 4 3.12 27.05 -42.80
N ASP A 5 3.79 26.12 -42.11
CA ASP A 5 3.27 24.76 -41.95
C ASP A 5 2.08 24.83 -41.00
N LYS A 6 0.95 25.12 -41.63
CA LYS A 6 -0.41 24.96 -41.12
C LYS A 6 -0.50 23.59 -40.44
N ASP A 7 -0.90 23.61 -39.17
CA ASP A 7 -1.63 22.55 -38.48
C ASP A 7 -1.25 21.10 -38.88
N GLU A 8 -0.33 20.51 -38.11
CA GLU A 8 -0.37 19.09 -37.72
C GLU A 8 -1.02 18.15 -38.75
N ASP A 9 -0.23 17.61 -39.68
CA ASP A 9 -0.65 16.45 -40.48
C ASP A 9 -1.27 15.42 -39.53
N PRO A 10 -2.54 15.02 -39.70
CA PRO A 10 -3.24 14.11 -38.80
C PRO A 10 -2.47 12.82 -38.54
N GLU A 11 -1.66 12.36 -39.51
CA GLU A 11 -0.78 11.21 -39.34
C GLU A 11 0.42 11.53 -38.42
N ILE A 12 1.03 12.70 -38.53
CA ILE A 12 2.10 13.16 -37.62
C ILE A 12 1.56 13.32 -36.20
N ARG A 13 0.37 13.91 -36.04
CA ARG A 13 -0.26 14.07 -34.71
C ARG A 13 -0.59 12.73 -34.06
N LYS A 14 -1.11 11.78 -34.85
CA LYS A 14 -1.42 10.42 -34.39
C LYS A 14 -0.17 9.64 -34.01
N LEU A 15 0.93 9.79 -34.77
CA LEU A 15 2.24 9.23 -34.41
C LEU A 15 2.76 9.81 -33.10
N ALA A 16 2.67 11.13 -32.91
CA ALA A 16 3.07 11.78 -31.66
C ALA A 16 2.22 11.32 -30.46
N ASP A 17 0.90 11.17 -30.62
CA ASP A 17 0.02 10.67 -29.56
C ASP A 17 0.35 9.22 -29.16
N GLN A 18 0.70 8.37 -30.13
CA GLN A 18 1.16 7.00 -29.86
C GLN A 18 2.49 6.99 -29.11
N GLU A 19 3.43 7.82 -29.52
CA GLU A 19 4.74 7.95 -28.87
C GLU A 19 4.60 8.45 -27.42
N ILE A 20 3.71 9.42 -27.17
CA ILE A 20 3.38 9.89 -25.81
C ILE A 20 2.81 8.75 -24.95
N GLN A 21 1.92 7.92 -25.49
CA GLN A 21 1.36 6.78 -24.74
C GLN A 21 2.45 5.76 -24.38
N GLU A 22 3.34 5.44 -25.32
CA GLU A 22 4.46 4.53 -25.08
C GLU A 22 5.44 5.08 -24.05
N LEU A 23 5.83 6.35 -24.17
CA LEU A 23 6.73 7.01 -23.24
C LEU A 23 6.12 7.11 -21.83
N ASN A 24 4.82 7.36 -21.71
CA ASN A 24 4.14 7.35 -20.42
C ASN A 24 4.17 5.97 -19.76
N LEU A 25 3.94 4.90 -20.54
CA LEU A 25 4.03 3.54 -20.04
C LEU A 25 5.47 3.19 -19.61
N GLN A 26 6.47 3.61 -20.39
CA GLN A 26 7.88 3.44 -20.05
C GLN A 26 8.25 4.20 -18.78
N THR A 27 7.78 5.45 -18.65
CA THR A 27 8.01 6.30 -17.48
C THR A 27 7.44 5.65 -16.22
N GLN A 28 6.20 5.16 -16.26
CA GLN A 28 5.59 4.45 -15.13
C GLN A 28 6.38 3.19 -14.74
N LYS A 29 6.88 2.42 -15.72
CA LYS A 29 7.72 1.25 -15.45
C LYS A 29 9.05 1.65 -14.80
N MET A 30 9.72 2.67 -15.32
CA MET A 30 10.99 3.17 -14.79
C MET A 30 10.81 3.76 -13.39
N GLN A 31 9.74 4.52 -13.15
CA GLN A 31 9.39 5.05 -11.83
C GLN A 31 9.32 3.92 -10.80
N LYS A 32 8.55 2.86 -11.11
CA LYS A 32 8.41 1.70 -10.22
C LYS A 32 9.73 0.96 -9.99
N GLN A 33 10.57 0.85 -11.02
CA GLN A 33 11.90 0.25 -10.89
C GLN A 33 12.80 1.08 -9.97
N ILE A 34 12.78 2.40 -10.11
CA ILE A 34 13.55 3.30 -9.25
C ILE A 34 13.06 3.19 -7.80
N GLU A 35 11.75 3.20 -7.56
CA GLU A 35 11.19 3.01 -6.21
C GLU A 35 11.69 1.72 -5.57
N ILE A 36 11.69 0.61 -6.30
CA ILE A 36 12.22 -0.68 -5.80
C ILE A 36 13.73 -0.61 -5.52
N LEU A 37 14.51 0.04 -6.39
CA LEU A 37 15.96 0.17 -6.21
C LEU A 37 16.35 1.10 -5.05
N LEU A 38 15.49 2.06 -4.73
CA LEU A 38 15.67 2.98 -3.60
C LEU A 38 15.27 2.36 -2.27
N LEU A 39 14.51 1.27 -2.28
CA LEU A 39 14.26 0.51 -1.06
C LEU A 39 15.58 -0.13 -0.60
N PRO A 40 16.09 0.22 0.59
CA PRO A 40 17.19 -0.53 1.16
C PRO A 40 16.74 -1.99 1.30
N LYS A 41 17.63 -2.94 0.99
CA LYS A 41 17.37 -4.35 1.33
C LYS A 41 17.19 -4.44 2.84
N ASP A 42 15.97 -4.62 3.31
CA ASP A 42 15.72 -4.82 4.72
C ASP A 42 16.06 -6.29 5.05
N PRO A 43 17.08 -6.55 5.88
CA PRO A 43 17.40 -7.92 6.30
C PRO A 43 16.22 -8.63 6.97
N ASP A 44 15.20 -7.87 7.42
CA ASP A 44 14.03 -8.36 8.12
C ASP A 44 12.77 -8.45 7.24
N ASP A 45 12.82 -8.14 5.93
CA ASP A 45 11.69 -8.27 4.97
C ASP A 45 11.08 -9.69 4.90
N SER A 46 11.84 -10.69 5.35
CA SER A 46 11.41 -12.09 5.42
C SER A 46 10.82 -12.51 6.77
N ARG A 47 10.80 -11.61 7.77
CA ARG A 47 10.33 -11.91 9.11
C ARG A 47 8.84 -11.61 9.28
N ASN A 48 8.22 -12.36 10.18
CA ASN A 48 6.86 -12.06 10.63
C ASN A 48 6.85 -10.76 11.42
N ILE A 49 5.82 -9.95 11.22
CA ILE A 49 5.63 -8.69 11.93
C ILE A 49 4.67 -8.92 13.09
N ILE A 50 4.95 -8.32 14.25
CA ILE A 50 4.03 -8.25 15.38
C ILE A 50 3.50 -6.82 15.45
N ILE A 51 2.18 -6.68 15.44
CA ILE A 51 1.49 -5.40 15.60
C ILE A 51 0.81 -5.40 16.96
N GLU A 52 1.00 -4.31 17.69
CA GLU A 52 0.38 -4.06 18.98
C GLU A 52 -0.38 -2.74 18.93
N ILE A 53 -1.68 -2.79 19.19
CA ILE A 53 -2.57 -1.63 19.21
C ILE A 53 -3.03 -1.45 20.66
N ARG A 54 -2.78 -0.26 21.22
CA ARG A 54 -3.19 0.12 22.57
C ARG A 54 -4.12 1.34 22.50
N ALA A 55 -5.25 1.27 23.21
CA ALA A 55 -6.14 2.42 23.35
C ALA A 55 -5.42 3.54 24.12
N GLY A 56 -5.40 4.73 23.53
CA GLY A 56 -4.82 5.93 24.14
C GLY A 56 -5.81 6.67 25.04
N THR A 57 -5.77 7.99 25.00
CA THR A 57 -6.75 8.85 25.68
C THR A 57 -8.10 8.78 24.97
N GLY A 58 -9.19 8.97 25.72
CA GLY A 58 -10.55 8.88 25.18
C GLY A 58 -11.30 7.59 25.51
N GLY A 59 -10.86 6.84 26.53
CA GLY A 59 -11.64 5.79 27.16
C GLY A 59 -12.25 4.77 26.19
N ASP A 60 -13.57 4.70 26.15
CA ASP A 60 -14.31 3.73 25.36
C ASP A 60 -14.24 4.03 23.85
N GLU A 61 -14.25 5.30 23.44
CA GLU A 61 -14.07 5.70 22.05
C GLU A 61 -12.69 5.28 21.52
N ALA A 62 -11.65 5.43 22.35
CA ALA A 62 -10.30 4.98 21.99
C ALA A 62 -10.23 3.45 21.84
N ALA A 63 -10.95 2.70 22.68
CA ALA A 63 -11.01 1.25 22.58
C ALA A 63 -11.78 0.79 21.33
N LEU A 64 -12.86 1.49 20.96
CA LEU A 64 -13.58 1.23 19.71
C LEU A 64 -12.70 1.53 18.49
N PHE A 65 -11.96 2.63 18.51
CA PHE A 65 -11.03 2.95 17.44
C PHE A 65 -9.90 1.92 17.30
N ALA A 66 -9.38 1.41 18.42
CA ALA A 66 -8.40 0.32 18.40
C ALA A 66 -8.95 -0.95 17.71
N ARG A 67 -10.25 -1.23 17.85
CA ARG A 67 -10.93 -2.30 17.09
C ARG A 67 -11.01 -1.99 15.61
N ASP A 68 -11.35 -0.77 15.24
CA ASP A 68 -11.45 -0.38 13.83
C ASP A 68 -10.09 -0.50 13.13
N LEU A 69 -9.00 -0.11 13.82
CA LEU A 69 -7.64 -0.33 13.33
C LEU A 69 -7.31 -1.82 13.17
N PHE A 70 -7.63 -2.66 14.17
CA PHE A 70 -7.44 -4.10 14.05
C PHE A 70 -8.19 -4.68 12.84
N GLN A 71 -9.46 -4.29 12.65
CA GLN A 71 -10.27 -4.74 11.52
C GLN A 71 -9.68 -4.28 10.18
N MET A 72 -9.20 -3.04 10.11
CA MET A 72 -8.51 -2.52 8.93
C MET A 72 -7.27 -3.37 8.58
N TYR A 73 -6.41 -3.67 9.55
CA TYR A 73 -5.23 -4.50 9.31
C TYR A 73 -5.58 -5.95 9.00
N ALA A 74 -6.62 -6.49 9.62
CA ALA A 74 -7.11 -7.84 9.32
C ALA A 74 -7.59 -7.95 7.87
N HIS A 75 -8.43 -7.02 7.42
CA HIS A 75 -8.91 -6.97 6.03
C HIS A 75 -7.78 -6.73 5.03
N TYR A 76 -6.84 -5.84 5.35
CA TYR A 76 -5.67 -5.63 4.50
C TYR A 76 -4.83 -6.90 4.38
N SER A 77 -4.56 -7.58 5.49
CA SER A 77 -3.80 -8.84 5.53
C SER A 77 -4.48 -9.92 4.69
N GLU A 78 -5.80 -10.06 4.77
CA GLU A 78 -6.57 -10.96 3.91
C GLU A 78 -6.40 -10.63 2.42
N SER A 79 -6.50 -9.33 2.05
CA SER A 79 -6.33 -8.89 0.65
C SER A 79 -4.95 -9.24 0.08
N GLN A 80 -3.92 -9.20 0.92
CA GLN A 80 -2.54 -9.56 0.59
C GLN A 80 -2.25 -11.06 0.72
N LYS A 81 -3.25 -11.88 1.09
CA LYS A 81 -3.12 -13.32 1.38
C LYS A 81 -2.08 -13.62 2.47
N TRP A 82 -1.92 -12.69 3.40
CA TRP A 82 -1.10 -12.86 4.59
C TRP A 82 -1.90 -13.54 5.70
N ARG A 83 -1.21 -14.34 6.52
CA ARG A 83 -1.84 -15.03 7.64
C ARG A 83 -1.74 -14.16 8.88
N LEU A 84 -2.89 -13.72 9.40
CA LEU A 84 -2.98 -13.06 10.70
C LEU A 84 -3.15 -14.11 11.81
N LYS A 85 -2.41 -13.97 12.91
CA LYS A 85 -2.56 -14.79 14.11
C LYS A 85 -2.72 -13.89 15.33
N LEU A 86 -3.88 -13.93 15.97
CA LEU A 86 -4.13 -13.23 17.23
C LEU A 86 -3.25 -13.83 18.34
N MET A 87 -2.59 -12.95 19.10
CA MET A 87 -1.70 -13.36 20.20
C MET A 87 -2.28 -12.98 21.56
N ASN A 88 -2.83 -11.77 21.69
CA ASN A 88 -3.44 -11.27 22.92
C ASN A 88 -4.57 -10.30 22.59
N GLU A 89 -5.60 -10.26 23.43
CA GLU A 89 -6.65 -9.24 23.37
C GLU A 89 -7.16 -8.90 24.77
N SER A 90 -7.42 -7.62 25.00
CA SER A 90 -8.04 -7.08 26.19
C SER A 90 -9.23 -6.22 25.75
N LYS A 91 -10.44 -6.72 25.98
CA LYS A 91 -11.68 -6.06 25.55
C LYS A 91 -12.25 -5.15 26.64
N ASN A 92 -13.01 -4.13 26.24
CA ASN A 92 -13.94 -3.43 27.14
C ASN A 92 -15.38 -3.95 26.94
N ASP A 93 -16.30 -3.47 27.77
CA ASP A 93 -17.69 -3.92 27.78
C ASP A 93 -18.47 -3.52 26.51
N LEU A 94 -17.99 -2.50 25.78
CA LEU A 94 -18.56 -2.05 24.51
C LEU A 94 -17.97 -2.78 23.29
N GLY A 95 -17.12 -3.78 23.52
CA GLY A 95 -16.55 -4.62 22.48
C GLY A 95 -15.46 -3.95 21.65
N GLY A 96 -14.81 -2.91 22.16
CA GLY A 96 -13.53 -2.37 21.70
C GLY A 96 -12.34 -3.05 22.40
N PHE A 97 -11.12 -2.64 22.05
CA PHE A 97 -9.88 -3.17 22.64
C PHE A 97 -9.12 -2.12 23.45
N LYS A 98 -8.81 -2.43 24.70
CA LYS A 98 -7.80 -1.70 25.49
C LYS A 98 -6.39 -2.00 24.95
N GLU A 99 -6.15 -3.25 24.61
CA GLU A 99 -4.92 -3.73 23.98
C GLU A 99 -5.26 -4.91 23.05
N ILE A 100 -4.65 -4.97 21.88
CA ILE A 100 -4.70 -6.12 20.99
C ILE A 100 -3.35 -6.32 20.31
N THR A 101 -2.85 -7.56 20.34
CA THR A 101 -1.57 -7.94 19.78
C THR A 101 -1.76 -9.10 18.83
N PHE A 102 -1.22 -8.99 17.61
CA PHE A 102 -1.33 -10.02 16.58
C PHE A 102 -0.08 -10.05 15.72
N SER A 103 0.25 -11.22 15.17
CA SER A 103 1.32 -11.37 14.19
C SER A 103 0.75 -11.48 12.78
N ILE A 104 1.41 -10.84 11.82
CA ILE A 104 1.16 -11.03 10.39
C ILE A 104 2.32 -11.84 9.81
N GLU A 105 1.99 -12.95 9.17
CA GLU A 105 2.94 -13.80 8.45
C GLU A 105 2.65 -13.71 6.96
N GLY A 106 3.56 -13.07 6.21
CA GLY A 106 3.50 -13.07 4.75
C GLY A 106 3.97 -14.40 4.18
N LYS A 107 3.36 -14.87 3.09
CA LYS A 107 4.08 -15.79 2.19
C LYS A 107 5.20 -14.97 1.58
N GLY A 108 6.44 -15.21 2.04
CA GLY A 108 7.63 -14.49 1.59
C GLY A 108 7.59 -14.27 0.08
N ASN A 109 7.37 -13.02 -0.28
CA ASN A 109 7.58 -12.36 -1.58
C ASN A 109 6.99 -10.94 -1.44
N LEU A 110 7.61 -10.14 -0.56
CA LEU A 110 7.71 -8.70 -0.81
C LEU A 110 8.78 -8.56 -1.92
N GLN A 111 8.36 -8.78 -3.16
CA GLN A 111 9.11 -8.47 -4.38
C GLN A 111 8.18 -7.77 -5.37
#